data_AF-A0AAF0T5D2-F1
#
_entry.id   AF-A0AAF0T5D2-F1
#
_cell.length_a   1.000
_cell.length_b   1.000
_cell.length_c   1.000
_cell.angle_alpha   90.00
_cell.angle_beta   90.00
_cell.angle_gamma   90.00
#
_symmetry.space_group_name_H-M   'P 1'
#
loop_
_entity.id
_entity.type
_entity.pdbx_description
1 polymer ?
#
loop_
_entity_poly.entity_id
_entity_poly.type
_entity_poly.pdbx_seq_one_letter_code
_entity_poly.pdbx_strand_id
1 'polypeptide(L)'
;MAEKGGDPRDDRSDETPWTPSGSKEPLNRSLDNALQIGDDEDDEPDFIYGDIAHDDEVDEPEDLVVVNLPPVTADEWELEDETLADQNPKYPADDDVVITVEFETLDKVMPDWDLRETPIPLDELEEAEIAYEPFPEHRLIREEDSHLR
;
A
#
# COMPACT_ATOMS: atom_id res chain seq x y z
N MET A 1 24.20 32.83 -65.66
CA MET A 1 24.02 34.03 -64.82
C MET A 1 23.16 33.63 -63.64
N ALA A 2 23.64 33.97 -62.43
CA ALA A 2 22.98 33.99 -61.13
C ALA A 2 22.48 32.68 -60.48
N GLU A 3 22.98 32.49 -59.26
CA GLU A 3 22.77 31.44 -58.26
C GLU A 3 21.65 31.78 -57.25
N LYS A 4 21.36 30.79 -56.37
CA LYS A 4 20.78 30.84 -54.99
C LYS A 4 19.24 30.79 -54.89
N GLY A 5 18.64 30.04 -53.97
CA GLY A 5 19.12 29.22 -52.84
C GLY A 5 17.95 28.42 -52.25
N GLY A 6 18.17 27.17 -51.81
CA GLY A 6 18.31 26.74 -50.40
C GLY A 6 17.18 25.72 -50.13
N ASP A 7 17.36 24.51 -49.60
CA ASP A 7 18.21 24.03 -48.51
C ASP A 7 18.58 22.53 -48.74
N PRO A 8 19.77 22.05 -48.32
CA PRO A 8 20.19 20.67 -48.44
C PRO A 8 20.07 19.91 -47.10
N ARG A 9 19.68 18.63 -47.16
CA ARG A 9 20.36 17.56 -46.40
C ARG A 9 20.07 16.20 -47.03
N ASP A 10 21.08 15.76 -47.75
CA ASP A 10 21.43 14.40 -48.13
C ASP A 10 21.43 13.48 -46.91
N ASP A 11 20.88 12.26 -47.01
CA ASP A 11 21.67 11.02 -46.89
C ASP A 11 20.76 9.77 -46.94
N ARG A 12 21.13 8.88 -47.88
CA ARG A 12 20.84 7.44 -47.98
C ARG A 12 19.46 6.90 -48.42
N SER A 13 19.46 6.51 -49.70
CA SER A 13 18.83 5.28 -50.20
C SER A 13 19.42 4.03 -49.53
N ASP A 14 18.57 3.12 -49.03
CA ASP A 14 18.71 1.66 -49.26
C ASP A 14 17.44 0.90 -48.79
N GLU A 15 16.89 0.14 -49.72
CA GLU A 15 16.31 -1.22 -49.57
C GLU A 15 15.31 -1.55 -48.43
N THR A 16 14.12 -1.98 -48.88
CA THR A 16 13.20 -2.99 -48.31
C THR A 16 12.98 -3.08 -46.79
N PRO A 17 11.70 -3.07 -46.31
CA PRO A 17 11.40 -3.27 -44.90
C PRO A 17 11.80 -4.69 -44.47
N TRP A 18 12.84 -4.78 -43.63
CA TRP A 18 13.30 -6.03 -43.04
C TRP A 18 12.52 -6.34 -41.76
N THR A 19 11.97 -7.56 -41.67
CA THR A 19 11.26 -8.10 -40.51
C THR A 19 12.19 -8.93 -39.62
N PRO A 20 12.16 -8.77 -38.29
CA PRO A 20 12.41 -9.84 -37.32
C PRO A 20 11.06 -10.26 -36.69
N SER A 21 10.81 -11.48 -36.24
CA SER A 21 11.57 -12.72 -36.20
C SER A 21 10.54 -13.80 -35.87
N GLY A 22 10.56 -14.93 -36.58
CA GLY A 22 9.85 -16.11 -36.14
C GLY A 22 10.54 -16.68 -34.90
N SER A 23 9.87 -16.65 -33.75
CA SER A 23 10.14 -17.56 -32.63
C SER A 23 8.92 -17.66 -31.72
N LYS A 24 8.12 -18.69 -31.99
CA LYS A 24 7.49 -19.57 -30.99
C LYS A 24 6.77 -18.85 -29.84
N GLU A 25 5.45 -18.79 -29.93
CA GLU A 25 4.65 -19.18 -28.75
C GLU A 25 5.16 -20.55 -28.28
N PRO A 26 5.49 -20.66 -26.99
CA PRO A 26 4.43 -21.03 -26.06
C PRO A 26 4.47 -20.26 -24.72
N LEU A 27 3.27 -20.02 -24.18
CA LEU A 27 2.94 -20.11 -22.76
C LEU A 27 3.94 -19.44 -21.79
N ASN A 28 3.84 -18.13 -21.63
CA ASN A 28 4.03 -17.51 -20.31
C ASN A 28 2.79 -16.69 -19.98
N ARG A 29 1.70 -17.44 -19.72
CA ARG A 29 0.77 -17.12 -18.63
C ARG A 29 1.64 -16.75 -17.42
N SER A 30 1.34 -15.66 -16.74
CA SER A 30 1.93 -15.16 -15.47
C SER A 30 2.77 -13.87 -15.59
N LEU A 31 2.17 -12.78 -16.07
CA LEU A 31 2.38 -11.46 -15.43
C LEU A 31 1.20 -10.53 -15.74
N ASP A 32 0.00 -11.09 -15.66
CA ASP A 32 -1.27 -10.40 -15.84
C ASP A 32 -2.17 -10.92 -14.69
N ASN A 33 -1.74 -10.70 -13.45
CA ASN A 33 -2.50 -11.11 -12.25
C ASN A 33 -2.17 -10.30 -10.98
N ALA A 34 -1.60 -9.10 -11.09
CA ALA A 34 -1.39 -8.24 -9.90
C ALA A 34 -2.40 -7.08 -9.81
N LEU A 35 -3.32 -6.97 -10.77
CA LEU A 35 -4.37 -5.95 -10.81
C LEU A 35 -5.71 -6.55 -11.27
N GLN A 36 -5.94 -7.85 -11.01
CA GLN A 36 -7.30 -8.35 -10.95
C GLN A 36 -7.87 -7.93 -9.59
N ILE A 37 -8.05 -6.61 -9.45
CA ILE A 37 -8.95 -6.01 -8.47
C ILE A 37 -10.30 -6.63 -8.85
N GLY A 38 -10.65 -7.68 -8.12
CA GLY A 38 -11.99 -8.20 -8.10
C GLY A 38 -12.90 -7.03 -7.74
N ASP A 39 -13.87 -6.80 -8.59
CA ASP A 39 -15.09 -6.09 -8.27
C ASP A 39 -15.86 -6.98 -7.27
N ASP A 40 -15.30 -7.15 -6.07
CA ASP A 40 -15.97 -7.72 -4.91
C ASP A 40 -16.45 -6.50 -4.11
N GLU A 41 -17.60 -5.95 -4.50
CA GLU A 41 -18.25 -4.78 -3.86
C GLU A 41 -18.67 -5.04 -2.38
N ASP A 42 -18.16 -6.09 -1.72
CA ASP A 42 -18.49 -6.53 -0.36
C ASP A 42 -17.23 -6.69 0.55
N ASP A 43 -16.02 -6.43 0.04
CA ASP A 43 -14.74 -6.55 0.77
C ASP A 43 -13.99 -5.19 0.80
N GLU A 44 -14.73 -4.07 0.88
CA GLU A 44 -14.09 -2.80 1.21
C GLU A 44 -13.61 -2.89 2.66
N PRO A 45 -12.30 -2.80 2.94
CA PRO A 45 -11.80 -2.93 4.31
C PRO A 45 -12.44 -1.86 5.18
N ASP A 46 -12.84 -2.20 6.42
CA ASP A 46 -13.55 -1.25 7.28
C ASP A 46 -12.67 -0.01 7.56
N PHE A 47 -11.35 -0.21 7.53
CA PHE A 47 -10.31 0.80 7.67
C PHE A 47 -9.55 1.02 6.35
N ILE A 48 -9.12 2.25 6.13
CA ILE A 48 -8.20 2.62 5.05
C ILE A 48 -6.99 3.34 5.63
N TYR A 49 -5.89 3.41 4.87
CA TYR A 49 -4.70 4.14 5.33
C TYR A 49 -5.03 5.62 5.53
N GLY A 50 -4.54 6.19 6.63
CA GLY A 50 -4.81 7.54 7.10
C GLY A 50 -6.08 7.70 7.96
N ASP A 51 -6.78 6.61 8.27
CA ASP A 51 -8.04 6.66 9.03
C ASP A 51 -7.69 6.84 10.51
N ILE A 52 -8.47 7.64 11.23
CA ILE A 52 -8.25 7.85 12.67
C ILE A 52 -9.21 6.93 13.41
N ALA A 53 -8.63 5.99 14.14
CA ALA A 53 -9.31 5.01 14.94
C ALA A 53 -8.97 5.17 16.42
N HIS A 54 -9.85 4.68 17.28
CA HIS A 54 -9.66 4.59 18.73
C HIS A 54 -9.81 3.14 19.20
N ASP A 55 -9.13 2.81 20.30
CA ASP A 55 -9.29 1.52 20.96
C ASP A 55 -10.59 1.46 21.77
N ASP A 56 -11.50 0.52 21.46
CA ASP A 56 -12.78 0.37 22.17
C ASP A 56 -12.62 -0.08 23.65
N GLU A 57 -11.49 -0.71 24.02
CA GLU A 57 -11.29 -1.16 25.41
C GLU A 57 -10.82 -0.04 26.35
N VAL A 58 -10.48 1.16 25.85
CA VAL A 58 -9.96 2.28 26.64
C VAL A 58 -11.04 3.35 26.84
N ASP A 59 -11.24 3.80 28.10
CA ASP A 59 -12.23 4.85 28.45
C ASP A 59 -11.87 6.24 27.87
N GLU A 60 -10.57 6.52 27.74
CA GLU A 60 -10.01 7.74 27.14
C GLU A 60 -8.97 7.32 26.08
N PRO A 61 -9.41 6.85 24.90
CA PRO A 61 -8.51 6.37 23.87
C PRO A 61 -7.73 7.55 23.26
N GLU A 62 -6.50 7.28 22.84
CA GLU A 62 -5.67 8.22 22.07
C GLU A 62 -6.00 8.09 20.59
N ASP A 63 -5.82 9.16 19.82
CA ASP A 63 -6.01 9.14 18.37
C ASP A 63 -4.96 8.23 17.72
N LEU A 64 -5.40 7.11 17.13
CA LEU A 64 -4.53 6.15 16.45
C LEU A 64 -4.76 6.26 14.94
N VAL A 65 -3.70 6.56 14.20
CA VAL A 65 -3.75 6.63 12.73
C VAL A 65 -3.45 5.26 12.15
N VAL A 66 -4.32 4.79 11.26
CA VAL A 66 -4.11 3.58 10.46
C VAL A 66 -3.03 3.86 9.43
N VAL A 67 -1.85 3.27 9.60
CA VAL A 67 -0.71 3.51 8.71
C VAL A 67 -0.50 2.38 7.71
N ASN A 68 -0.93 1.16 8.06
CA ASN A 68 -0.78 -0.02 7.21
C ASN A 68 -1.86 -1.06 7.52
N LEU A 69 -2.29 -1.77 6.47
CA LEU A 69 -3.34 -2.79 6.50
C LEU A 69 -2.81 -4.03 5.80
N PRO A 70 -1.99 -4.84 6.48
CA PRO A 70 -1.54 -6.11 5.93
C PRO A 70 -2.75 -7.05 5.74
N PRO A 71 -2.90 -7.73 4.59
CA PRO A 71 -3.99 -8.67 4.34
C PRO A 71 -3.69 -10.02 5.01
N VAL A 72 -3.58 -9.99 6.34
CA VAL A 72 -3.24 -11.13 7.20
C VAL A 72 -4.04 -11.02 8.48
N THR A 73 -4.44 -12.18 9.00
CA THR A 73 -5.24 -12.26 10.22
C THR A 73 -4.37 -12.25 11.48
N ALA A 74 -4.97 -12.03 12.65
CA ALA A 74 -4.26 -12.01 13.93
C ALA A 74 -3.57 -13.35 14.28
N ASP A 75 -4.04 -14.48 13.75
CA ASP A 75 -3.37 -15.79 13.89
C ASP A 75 -2.20 -15.97 12.91
N GLU A 76 -2.16 -15.19 11.83
CA GLU A 76 -1.09 -15.23 10.83
C GLU A 76 -0.01 -14.17 11.10
N TRP A 77 -0.35 -13.08 11.79
CA TRP A 77 0.60 -12.03 12.15
C TRP A 77 1.50 -12.47 13.30
N GLU A 78 2.77 -12.76 12.98
CA GLU A 78 3.80 -13.17 13.94
C GLU A 78 4.57 -11.95 14.47
N LEU A 79 4.54 -11.73 15.79
CA LEU A 79 5.33 -10.74 16.51
C LEU A 79 6.20 -11.45 17.56
N GLU A 80 7.53 -11.33 17.43
CA GLU A 80 8.48 -11.87 18.40
C GLU A 80 8.29 -13.38 18.75
N ASP A 81 8.16 -14.23 17.72
CA ASP A 81 7.94 -15.70 17.83
C ASP A 81 6.53 -16.14 18.30
N GLU A 82 5.61 -15.22 18.61
CA GLU A 82 4.20 -15.50 18.97
C GLU A 82 3.25 -14.78 17.99
N THR A 83 2.03 -15.29 17.78
CA THR A 83 1.05 -14.62 16.91
C THR A 83 0.32 -13.52 17.69
N LEU A 84 -0.25 -12.53 17.01
CA LEU A 84 -1.02 -11.46 17.65
C LEU A 84 -2.17 -12.01 18.49
N ALA A 85 -2.84 -13.05 17.99
CA ALA A 85 -3.89 -13.77 18.70
C ALA A 85 -3.37 -14.61 19.89
N ASP A 86 -2.15 -15.15 19.82
CA ASP A 86 -1.54 -15.91 20.92
C ASP A 86 -1.08 -14.98 22.06
N GLN A 87 -0.46 -13.84 21.70
CA GLN A 87 -0.09 -12.80 22.68
C GLN A 87 -1.31 -12.23 23.41
N ASN A 88 -2.43 -12.06 22.68
CA ASN A 88 -3.66 -11.50 23.20
C ASN A 88 -4.84 -12.46 22.96
N PRO A 89 -5.16 -13.36 23.91
CA PRO A 89 -6.23 -14.36 23.74
C PRO A 89 -7.64 -13.75 23.71
N LYS A 90 -7.76 -12.44 23.86
CA LYS A 90 -9.00 -11.69 23.61
C LYS A 90 -9.22 -11.41 22.13
N TYR A 91 -8.17 -11.44 21.31
CA TYR A 91 -8.23 -11.09 19.90
C TYR A 91 -8.81 -12.25 19.10
N PRO A 92 -9.76 -11.97 18.20
CA PRO A 92 -10.22 -12.99 17.29
C PRO A 92 -9.07 -13.37 16.35
N ALA A 93 -8.78 -14.66 16.27
CA ALA A 93 -7.73 -15.20 15.40
C ALA A 93 -7.99 -14.96 13.91
N ASP A 94 -9.26 -14.88 13.53
CA ASP A 94 -9.75 -14.71 12.15
C ASP A 94 -9.87 -13.23 11.74
N ASP A 95 -9.58 -12.30 12.66
CA ASP A 95 -9.72 -10.86 12.44
C ASP A 95 -8.53 -10.30 11.68
N ASP A 96 -8.78 -9.39 10.73
CA ASP A 96 -7.74 -8.71 9.97
C ASP A 96 -6.89 -7.79 10.86
N VAL A 97 -5.58 -7.78 10.61
CA VAL A 97 -4.64 -6.96 11.38
C VAL A 97 -4.53 -5.57 10.79
N VAL A 98 -4.76 -4.58 11.64
CA VAL A 98 -4.60 -3.16 11.37
C VAL A 98 -3.39 -2.65 12.12
N ILE A 99 -2.45 -2.02 11.42
CA ILE A 99 -1.30 -1.39 12.04
C ILE A 99 -1.61 0.08 12.27
N THR A 100 -1.55 0.47 13.54
CA THR A 100 -1.84 1.82 13.97
C THR A 100 -0.65 2.48 14.66
N VAL A 101 -0.65 3.80 14.67
CA VAL A 101 0.36 4.64 15.33
C VAL A 101 -0.34 5.80 16.01
N GLU A 102 0.12 6.20 17.19
CA GLU A 102 -0.33 7.41 17.88
C GLU A 102 -0.19 8.65 16.98
N PHE A 103 -1.30 9.35 16.73
CA PHE A 103 -1.39 10.54 15.89
C PHE A 103 -0.38 11.61 16.30
N GLU A 104 -0.25 11.90 17.60
CA GLU A 104 0.67 12.95 18.07
C GLU A 104 2.13 12.63 17.74
N THR A 105 2.52 11.36 17.86
CA THR A 105 3.85 10.88 17.49
C THR A 105 4.04 10.88 15.98
N LEU A 106 3.06 10.39 15.21
CA LEU A 106 3.12 10.34 13.76
C LEU A 106 3.17 11.74 13.13
N ASP A 107 2.29 12.65 13.52
CA ASP A 107 2.26 14.04 13.05
C ASP A 107 3.58 14.77 13.36
N LYS A 108 4.16 14.51 14.52
CA LYS A 108 5.42 15.14 14.93
C LYS A 108 6.64 14.66 14.14
N VAL A 109 6.72 13.36 13.86
CA VAL A 109 7.88 12.75 13.19
C VAL A 109 7.72 12.80 11.67
N MET A 110 6.51 12.51 11.18
CA MET A 110 6.15 12.45 9.77
C MET A 110 4.88 13.28 9.51
N PRO A 111 4.93 14.62 9.56
CA PRO A 111 3.74 15.47 9.36
C PRO A 111 3.08 15.34 7.99
N ASP A 112 3.80 14.81 6.99
CA ASP A 112 3.27 14.57 5.64
C ASP A 112 2.57 13.19 5.51
N TRP A 113 2.29 12.49 6.62
CA TRP A 113 1.63 11.19 6.61
C TRP A 113 0.24 11.25 5.95
N ASP A 114 -0.49 12.36 6.15
CA ASP A 114 -1.83 12.60 5.57
C ASP A 114 -1.78 13.01 4.10
N LEU A 115 -0.59 13.20 3.51
CA LEU A 115 -0.45 13.47 2.09
C LEU A 115 -0.19 12.19 1.29
N ARG A 116 -0.01 11.05 1.97
CA ARG A 116 0.38 9.80 1.34
C ARG A 116 -0.85 9.01 0.89
N GLU A 117 -0.88 8.75 -0.41
CA GLU A 117 -1.86 7.86 -1.04
C GLU A 117 -1.45 6.37 -0.95
N THR A 118 -0.45 6.04 -0.13
CA THR A 118 0.11 4.69 -0.02
C THR A 118 0.39 4.34 1.43
N PRO A 119 0.26 3.06 1.83
CA PRO A 119 0.55 2.62 3.20
C PRO A 119 2.01 2.91 3.58
N ILE A 120 2.24 3.18 4.86
CA ILE A 120 3.57 3.37 5.42
C ILE A 120 4.10 1.98 5.79
N PRO A 121 5.19 1.49 5.14
CA PRO A 121 5.76 0.21 5.48
C PRO A 121 6.35 0.25 6.90
N LEU A 122 6.30 -0.88 7.62
CA LEU A 122 6.82 -1.01 8.98
C LEU A 122 8.29 -0.60 9.08
N ASP A 123 9.09 -0.95 8.06
CA ASP A 123 10.51 -0.56 7.96
C ASP A 123 10.68 0.96 8.03
N GLU A 124 9.80 1.74 7.41
CA GLU A 124 9.84 3.21 7.46
C GLU A 124 9.43 3.74 8.84
N LEU A 125 8.50 3.09 9.54
CA LEU A 125 8.16 3.41 10.94
C LEU A 125 9.32 3.11 11.88
N GLU A 126 9.98 1.97 11.71
CA GLU A 126 11.16 1.58 12.48
C GLU A 126 12.35 2.53 12.23
N GLU A 127 12.61 2.91 10.97
CA GLU A 127 13.61 3.91 10.62
C GLU A 127 13.31 5.29 11.21
N ALA A 128 12.03 5.64 11.35
CA ALA A 128 11.56 6.87 11.96
C ALA A 128 11.52 6.82 13.50
N GLU A 129 11.89 5.69 14.12
CA GLU A 129 11.79 5.43 15.57
C GLU A 129 10.35 5.60 16.09
N ILE A 130 9.36 5.30 15.26
CA ILE A 130 7.94 5.37 15.57
C ILE A 130 7.47 4.01 16.10
N ALA A 131 6.88 4.01 17.30
CA ALA A 131 6.22 2.82 17.83
C ALA A 131 4.91 2.59 17.06
N TYR A 132 4.70 1.36 16.62
CA TYR A 132 3.47 0.93 15.97
C TYR A 132 2.84 -0.22 16.75
N GLU A 133 1.52 -0.28 16.71
CA GLU A 133 0.74 -1.28 17.42
C GLU A 133 -0.21 -2.00 16.46
N PRO A 134 -0.06 -3.33 16.30
CA PRO A 134 -1.00 -4.14 15.55
C PRO A 134 -2.25 -4.41 16.39
N PHE A 135 -3.42 -4.10 15.85
CA PHE A 135 -4.72 -4.38 16.45
C PHE A 135 -5.60 -5.19 15.48
N PRO A 136 -6.46 -6.07 15.98
CA PRO A 136 -7.54 -6.63 15.18
C PRO A 136 -8.52 -5.52 14.80
N GLU A 137 -8.98 -5.48 13.54
CA GLU A 137 -9.94 -4.48 13.04
C GLU A 137 -11.15 -4.28 13.95
N HIS A 138 -11.71 -5.36 14.51
CA HIS A 138 -12.91 -5.32 15.36
C HIS A 138 -12.70 -4.61 16.70
N ARG A 139 -11.45 -4.42 17.13
CA ARG A 139 -11.11 -3.72 18.38
C ARG A 139 -11.00 -2.21 18.18
N LEU A 140 -10.81 -1.78 16.93
CA LEU A 140 -10.72 -0.39 16.57
C LEU A 140 -12.10 0.15 16.22
N ILE A 141 -12.36 1.38 16.63
CA ILE A 141 -13.53 2.15 16.20
C ILE A 141 -13.02 3.31 15.38
N ARG A 142 -13.41 3.37 14.11
CA ARG A 142 -13.17 4.56 13.27
C ARG A 142 -13.92 5.75 13.84
N GLU A 143 -13.17 6.82 14.09
CA GLU A 143 -13.69 8.11 14.55
C GLU A 143 -13.69 9.14 13.41
N GLU A 144 -12.61 9.20 12.62
CA GLU A 144 -12.53 10.09 11.46
C GLU A 144 -12.06 9.35 10.21
N ASP A 145 -12.80 9.54 9.10
CA ASP A 145 -12.45 8.98 7.80
C ASP A 145 -11.15 9.59 7.24
N SER A 146 -10.31 8.78 6.59
CA SER A 146 -9.18 9.31 5.82
C SER A 146 -9.62 10.29 4.75
N HIS A 147 -8.73 11.22 4.42
CA HIS A 147 -8.83 12.11 3.26
C HIS A 147 -8.88 11.40 1.88
N LEU A 148 -8.73 10.07 1.87
CA LEU A 148 -8.68 9.22 0.67
C LEU A 148 -10.04 8.63 0.30
N ARG A 149 -11.06 8.84 1.12
CA ARG A 149 -12.43 8.36 0.88
C ARG A 149 -13.27 9.32 0.02
#